data_AF-A0A8H7CN46-F1
#
_entry.id   AF-A0A8H7CN46-F1
#
_cell.length_a   1.000
_cell.length_b   1.000
_cell.length_c   1.000
_cell.angle_alpha   90.00
_cell.angle_beta   90.00
_cell.angle_gamma   90.00
#
_symmetry.space_group_name_H-M   'P 1'
#
loop_
_entity.id
_entity.type
_entity.pdbx_description
1 polymer ?
#
loop_
_entity_poly.entity_id
_entity_poly.type
_entity_poly.pdbx_seq_one_letter_code
_entity_poly.pdbx_strand_id
1 'polypeptide(L)'
;MDAITGALLIGTWVSSLLYTAELHQAMYYYRHFERDNWRLKTLVWVAFFIDTVGLLDNYVRVYLYTITHAGDPTYLLNQNLSSPVSVFTNAAVAIVVQTFLVTRYWKFSHKHFIALFLCLLILAGFGGSFTCGIMVVLFPSYKDRFKLEIPVILWLVTEAVADLGIAAALLWEFLRTRSTSNETRNVLNGLVTVTLQTGTATAVVALAAVIGFLLNQESNICVGFTLCLGKTYMLSMLSNLNIRKSARVWNPSTSKAATSTTLSTSVAFAQPGTGMDTNLSGLYAHRTTTVHIESQQERHPGSITIKSSMHGPEHTTDIEMGPLSWRKEVEGLNFNAY
;
A
#
# COMPACT_ATOMS: atom_id res chain seq x y z
N MET A 1 -32.85 -0.34 13.98
CA MET A 1 -32.62 -0.68 12.55
C MET A 1 -31.44 0.11 11.98
N ASP A 2 -31.33 1.40 12.30
CA ASP A 2 -30.33 2.31 11.73
C ASP A 2 -28.88 1.91 12.04
N ALA A 3 -28.59 1.48 13.28
CA ALA A 3 -27.24 1.04 13.65
C ALA A 3 -26.79 -0.25 12.95
N ILE A 4 -27.75 -1.16 12.65
CA ILE A 4 -27.49 -2.46 12.02
C ILE A 4 -27.29 -2.27 10.50
N THR A 5 -28.15 -1.47 9.88
CA THR A 5 -28.19 -1.31 8.42
C THR A 5 -27.26 -0.18 7.95
N GLY A 6 -27.20 0.92 8.70
CA GLY A 6 -26.38 2.07 8.37
C GLY A 6 -24.88 1.78 8.43
N ALA A 7 -24.42 1.08 9.46
CA ALA A 7 -23.02 0.67 9.56
C ALA A 7 -22.60 -0.26 8.41
N LEU A 8 -23.49 -1.17 8.00
CA LEU A 8 -23.24 -2.08 6.89
C LEU A 8 -23.19 -1.34 5.54
N LEU A 9 -24.10 -0.39 5.33
CA LEU A 9 -24.14 0.43 4.12
C LEU A 9 -22.88 1.30 3.98
N ILE A 10 -22.52 2.03 5.04
CA ILE A 10 -21.31 2.86 5.07
C ILE A 10 -20.06 2.01 4.85
N GLY A 11 -19.95 0.87 5.56
CA GLY A 11 -18.84 -0.07 5.39
C GLY A 11 -18.71 -0.57 3.95
N THR A 12 -19.84 -0.83 3.27
CA THR A 12 -19.85 -1.27 1.87
C THR A 12 -19.44 -0.16 0.91
N TRP A 13 -19.87 1.09 1.13
CA TRP A 13 -19.42 2.24 0.34
C TRP A 13 -17.92 2.46 0.46
N VAL A 14 -17.39 2.47 1.69
CA VAL A 14 -15.94 2.59 1.93
C VAL A 14 -15.19 1.42 1.29
N SER A 15 -15.70 0.19 1.42
CA SER A 15 -15.13 -1.00 0.77
C SER A 15 -15.12 -0.91 -0.76
N SER A 16 -16.11 -0.24 -1.36
CA SER A 16 -16.20 -0.02 -2.81
C SER A 16 -15.16 1.00 -3.28
N LEU A 17 -14.94 2.06 -2.49
CA LEU A 17 -13.89 3.05 -2.75
C LEU A 17 -12.50 2.43 -2.65
N LEU A 18 -12.25 1.62 -1.62
CA LEU A 18 -11.00 0.88 -1.46
C LEU A 18 -10.77 -0.08 -2.63
N TYR A 19 -11.81 -0.80 -3.08
CA TYR A 19 -11.72 -1.68 -4.25
C TYR A 19 -11.38 -0.92 -5.54
N THR A 20 -11.87 0.31 -5.70
CA THR A 20 -11.49 1.15 -6.85
C THR A 20 -10.00 1.48 -6.84
N ALA A 21 -9.45 1.81 -5.67
CA ALA A 21 -8.01 2.02 -5.50
C ALA A 21 -7.20 0.73 -5.76
N GLU A 22 -7.70 -0.41 -5.29
CA GLU A 22 -7.12 -1.73 -5.56
C GLU A 22 -7.07 -2.02 -7.06
N LEU A 23 -8.18 -1.84 -7.78
CA LEU A 23 -8.25 -2.03 -9.23
C LEU A 23 -7.23 -1.13 -9.96
N HIS A 24 -7.13 0.14 -9.56
CA HIS A 24 -6.14 1.05 -10.12
C HIS A 24 -4.70 0.54 -9.92
N GLN A 25 -4.37 0.11 -8.70
CA GLN A 25 -3.04 -0.42 -8.38
C GLN A 25 -2.76 -1.77 -9.07
N ALA A 26 -3.76 -2.64 -9.20
CA ALA A 26 -3.65 -3.92 -9.89
C ALA A 26 -3.42 -3.70 -11.40
N MET A 27 -4.16 -2.80 -12.03
CA MET A 27 -3.95 -2.44 -13.44
C MET A 27 -2.56 -1.85 -13.67
N TYR A 28 -2.09 -1.00 -12.76
CA TYR A 28 -0.72 -0.50 -12.81
C TYR A 28 0.31 -1.63 -12.71
N TYR A 29 0.10 -2.59 -11.80
CA TYR A 29 1.00 -3.72 -11.59
C TYR A 29 1.14 -4.57 -12.86
N TYR A 30 0.03 -5.01 -13.44
CA TYR A 30 0.06 -5.88 -14.62
C TYR A 30 0.64 -5.21 -15.87
N ARG A 31 0.48 -3.89 -16.03
CA ARG A 31 1.05 -3.13 -17.16
C ARG A 31 2.56 -2.90 -17.05
N HIS A 32 3.11 -2.85 -15.85
CA HIS A 32 4.50 -2.40 -15.65
C HIS A 32 5.46 -3.51 -15.19
N PHE A 33 4.95 -4.61 -14.65
CA PHE A 33 5.74 -5.72 -14.13
C PHE A 33 5.54 -7.00 -14.96
N GLU A 34 5.67 -6.88 -16.29
CA GLU A 34 5.52 -8.02 -17.19
C GLU A 34 6.55 -9.14 -16.94
N ARG A 35 7.73 -8.80 -16.43
CA ARG A 35 8.83 -9.74 -16.15
C ARG A 35 8.82 -10.35 -14.74
N ASP A 36 7.85 -10.01 -13.90
CA ASP A 36 7.74 -10.64 -12.57
C ASP A 36 7.40 -12.14 -12.68
N ASN A 37 7.88 -12.92 -11.71
CA ASN A 37 7.66 -14.37 -11.66
C ASN A 37 6.17 -14.74 -11.71
N TRP A 38 5.83 -15.73 -12.55
CA TRP A 38 4.45 -16.17 -12.77
C TRP A 38 3.74 -16.56 -11.47
N ARG A 39 4.45 -17.16 -10.52
CA ARG A 39 3.90 -17.53 -9.20
C ARG A 39 3.37 -16.32 -8.43
N LEU A 40 4.11 -15.20 -8.45
CA LEU A 40 3.71 -13.96 -7.77
C LEU A 40 2.48 -13.35 -8.46
N LYS A 41 2.47 -13.33 -9.80
CA LYS A 41 1.31 -12.86 -10.56
C LYS A 41 0.07 -13.71 -10.30
N THR A 42 0.19 -15.03 -10.31
CA THR A 42 -0.91 -15.94 -9.98
C THR A 42 -1.43 -15.68 -8.57
N LEU A 43 -0.55 -15.49 -7.59
CA LEU A 43 -0.93 -15.21 -6.21
C LEU A 43 -1.69 -13.88 -6.08
N VAL A 44 -1.20 -12.81 -6.74
CA VAL A 44 -1.90 -11.51 -6.80
C VAL A 44 -3.26 -11.66 -7.49
N TRP A 45 -3.33 -12.39 -8.60
CA TRP A 45 -4.58 -12.60 -9.34
C TRP A 45 -5.62 -13.38 -8.52
N VAL A 46 -5.19 -14.43 -7.81
CA VAL A 46 -6.05 -15.22 -6.93
C VAL A 46 -6.56 -14.36 -5.77
N ALA A 47 -5.70 -13.59 -5.10
CA ALA A 47 -6.11 -12.70 -4.02
C ALA A 47 -7.14 -11.65 -4.49
N PHE A 48 -6.89 -11.03 -5.64
CA PHE A 48 -7.80 -10.07 -6.27
C PHE A 48 -9.17 -10.70 -6.57
N PHE A 49 -9.19 -11.94 -7.07
CA PHE A 49 -10.44 -12.64 -7.39
C PHE A 49 -11.23 -12.98 -6.12
N ILE A 50 -10.56 -13.49 -5.07
CA ILE A 50 -11.18 -13.76 -3.76
C ILE A 50 -11.79 -12.48 -3.19
N ASP A 51 -11.06 -11.37 -3.27
CA ASP A 51 -11.52 -10.08 -2.77
C ASP A 51 -12.73 -9.54 -3.57
N THR A 52 -12.74 -9.76 -4.89
CA THR A 52 -13.88 -9.44 -5.76
C THR A 52 -15.14 -10.24 -5.38
N VAL A 53 -14.99 -11.53 -5.07
CA VAL A 53 -16.09 -12.37 -4.56
C VAL A 53 -16.60 -11.83 -3.22
N GLY A 54 -15.70 -11.44 -2.31
CA GLY A 54 -16.06 -10.80 -1.04
C GLY A 54 -16.82 -9.47 -1.23
N LEU A 55 -16.44 -8.65 -2.22
CA LEU A 55 -17.18 -7.44 -2.56
C LEU A 55 -18.59 -7.73 -3.08
N LEU A 56 -18.73 -8.71 -3.97
CA LEU A 56 -20.02 -9.09 -4.52
C LEU A 56 -20.95 -9.61 -3.42
N ASP A 57 -20.43 -10.44 -2.52
CA ASP A 57 -21.16 -10.90 -1.32
C ASP A 57 -21.64 -9.72 -0.47
N ASN A 58 -20.81 -8.69 -0.28
CA ASN A 58 -21.23 -7.49 0.47
C ASN A 58 -22.39 -6.74 -0.20
N TYR A 59 -22.39 -6.61 -1.53
CA TYR A 59 -23.50 -5.99 -2.25
C TYR A 59 -24.78 -6.83 -2.14
N VAL A 60 -24.68 -8.14 -2.29
CA VAL A 60 -25.81 -9.06 -2.12
C VAL A 60 -26.36 -8.93 -0.70
N ARG A 61 -25.50 -8.88 0.32
CA ARG A 61 -25.90 -8.68 1.71
C ARG A 61 -26.68 -7.38 1.89
N VAL A 62 -26.12 -6.25 1.47
CA VAL A 62 -26.79 -4.96 1.63
C VAL A 62 -28.13 -4.97 0.91
N TYR A 63 -28.22 -5.54 -0.28
CA TYR A 63 -29.48 -5.66 -1.02
C TYR A 63 -30.54 -6.50 -0.29
N LEU A 64 -30.14 -7.63 0.29
CA LEU A 64 -31.04 -8.51 1.04
C LEU A 64 -31.56 -7.84 2.32
N TYR A 65 -30.68 -7.14 3.06
CA TYR A 65 -31.04 -6.44 4.30
C TYR A 65 -31.84 -5.15 4.07
N THR A 66 -31.60 -4.43 2.97
CA THR A 66 -32.25 -3.11 2.73
C THR A 66 -33.47 -3.15 1.83
N ILE A 67 -33.52 -4.06 0.84
CA ILE A 67 -34.60 -4.11 -0.16
C ILE A 67 -35.47 -5.34 0.03
N THR A 68 -34.87 -6.54 0.01
CA THR A 68 -35.66 -7.78 -0.08
C THR A 68 -36.41 -8.08 1.21
N HIS A 69 -35.74 -7.97 2.36
CA HIS A 69 -36.32 -8.23 3.68
C HIS A 69 -36.44 -6.93 4.50
N ALA A 70 -36.71 -5.82 3.80
CA ALA A 70 -36.89 -4.52 4.40
C ALA A 70 -38.05 -4.56 5.41
N GLY A 71 -37.76 -4.28 6.68
CA GLY A 71 -38.77 -4.25 7.74
C GLY A 71 -39.14 -5.61 8.34
N ASP A 72 -38.50 -6.71 7.93
CA ASP A 72 -38.66 -8.01 8.60
C ASP A 72 -37.67 -8.15 9.77
N PRO A 73 -38.12 -8.04 11.03
CA PRO A 73 -37.23 -8.11 12.18
C PRO A 73 -36.60 -9.50 12.36
N THR A 74 -37.22 -10.56 11.86
CA THR A 74 -36.69 -11.92 12.02
C THR A 74 -35.47 -12.16 11.15
N TYR A 75 -35.46 -11.58 9.94
CA TYR A 75 -34.32 -11.67 9.03
C TYR A 75 -33.16 -10.77 9.47
N LEU A 76 -33.47 -9.58 10.02
CA LEU A 76 -32.46 -8.64 10.52
C LEU A 76 -31.75 -9.11 11.79
N LEU A 77 -32.42 -9.93 12.61
CA LEU A 77 -31.87 -10.51 13.84
C LEU A 77 -31.10 -11.82 13.63
N ASN A 78 -30.97 -12.28 12.38
CA ASN A 78 -30.18 -13.45 12.03
C ASN A 78 -29.03 -13.09 11.07
N GLN A 79 -27.89 -13.73 11.26
CA GLN A 79 -26.73 -13.68 10.41
C GLN A 79 -26.96 -14.60 9.21
N ASN A 80 -27.15 -14.00 8.04
CA ASN A 80 -27.34 -14.74 6.81
C ASN A 80 -26.05 -15.41 6.32
N LEU A 81 -26.17 -16.38 5.41
CA LEU A 81 -25.06 -17.14 4.82
C LEU A 81 -23.95 -16.25 4.23
N SER A 82 -24.29 -15.02 3.87
CA SER A 82 -23.32 -14.01 3.46
C SER A 82 -22.29 -13.70 4.55
N SER A 83 -22.69 -13.62 5.83
CA SER A 83 -21.78 -13.31 6.95
C SER A 83 -20.53 -14.19 7.02
N PRO A 84 -20.63 -15.54 7.09
CA PRO A 84 -19.46 -16.40 7.11
C PRO A 84 -18.65 -16.34 5.81
N VAL A 85 -19.30 -16.13 4.65
CA VAL A 85 -18.59 -15.95 3.36
C VAL A 85 -17.63 -14.77 3.44
N SER A 86 -18.07 -13.61 3.94
CA SER A 86 -17.17 -12.45 4.10
C SER A 86 -16.00 -12.70 5.06
N VAL A 87 -16.23 -13.48 6.12
CA VAL A 87 -15.18 -13.84 7.08
C VAL A 87 -14.13 -14.72 6.39
N PHE A 88 -14.57 -15.74 5.66
CA PHE A 88 -13.65 -16.63 4.93
C PHE A 88 -12.91 -15.92 3.80
N THR A 89 -13.57 -15.06 3.03
CA THR A 89 -12.88 -14.29 1.98
C THR A 89 -11.86 -13.34 2.57
N ASN A 90 -12.17 -12.67 3.69
CA ASN A 90 -11.24 -11.78 4.38
C ASN A 90 -10.03 -12.56 4.92
N ALA A 91 -10.27 -13.69 5.59
CA ALA A 91 -9.22 -14.56 6.10
C ALA A 91 -8.29 -15.08 4.99
N ALA A 92 -8.87 -15.45 3.83
CA ALA A 92 -8.12 -15.93 2.68
C ALA A 92 -7.25 -14.83 2.05
N VAL A 93 -7.73 -13.59 1.97
CA VAL A 93 -6.91 -12.46 1.50
C VAL A 93 -5.81 -12.14 2.52
N ALA A 94 -6.15 -12.07 3.81
CA ALA A 94 -5.21 -11.78 4.89
C ALA A 94 -4.05 -12.77 4.91
N ILE A 95 -4.32 -14.08 4.88
CA ILE A 95 -3.27 -15.11 4.93
C ILE A 95 -2.35 -15.03 3.71
N VAL A 96 -2.88 -14.74 2.52
CA VAL A 96 -2.08 -14.59 1.30
C VAL A 96 -1.15 -13.39 1.41
N VAL A 97 -1.68 -12.24 1.85
CA VAL A 97 -0.91 -10.99 1.99
C VAL A 97 0.13 -11.09 3.10
N GLN A 98 -0.24 -11.58 4.27
CA GLN A 98 0.68 -11.72 5.41
C GLN A 98 1.78 -12.75 5.12
N THR A 99 1.46 -13.87 4.45
CA THR A 99 2.46 -14.85 4.00
C THR A 99 3.45 -14.22 3.02
N PHE A 100 2.97 -13.39 2.09
CA PHE A 100 3.83 -12.63 1.18
C PHE A 100 4.78 -11.69 1.94
N LEU A 101 4.27 -10.93 2.93
CA LEU A 101 5.10 -10.01 3.72
C LEU A 101 6.11 -10.74 4.62
N VAL A 102 5.73 -11.87 5.24
CA VAL A 102 6.67 -12.69 6.03
C VAL A 102 7.74 -13.32 5.16
N THR A 103 7.39 -13.80 3.97
CA THR A 103 8.37 -14.33 3.01
C THR A 103 9.39 -13.27 2.63
N ARG A 104 8.96 -12.01 2.47
CA ARG A 104 9.85 -10.88 2.24
C ARG A 104 10.79 -10.65 3.42
N TYR A 105 10.26 -10.66 4.65
CA TYR A 105 11.07 -10.52 5.86
C TYR A 105 12.12 -11.63 5.98
N TRP A 106 11.72 -12.89 5.75
CA TRP A 106 12.63 -14.05 5.80
C TRP A 106 13.81 -13.90 4.85
N LYS A 107 13.56 -13.49 3.62
CA LYS A 107 14.59 -13.26 2.60
C LYS A 107 15.60 -12.17 3.01
N PHE A 108 15.21 -11.24 3.88
CA PHE A 108 16.03 -10.09 4.24
C PHE A 108 16.80 -10.27 5.55
N SER A 109 16.21 -10.94 6.55
CA SER A 109 16.80 -11.03 7.90
C SER A 109 17.67 -12.27 8.14
N HIS A 110 17.43 -13.37 7.40
CA HIS A 110 18.00 -14.71 7.70
C HIS A 110 17.76 -15.22 9.15
N LYS A 111 16.99 -14.49 9.99
CA LYS A 111 16.66 -14.88 11.37
C LYS A 111 15.37 -15.69 11.40
N HIS A 112 15.54 -17.00 11.56
CA HIS A 112 14.42 -17.95 11.52
C HIS A 112 13.44 -17.82 12.70
N PHE A 113 13.91 -17.43 13.89
CA PHE A 113 13.05 -17.34 15.09
C PHE A 113 11.97 -16.26 15.02
N ILE A 114 12.31 -15.06 14.55
CA ILE A 114 11.34 -13.95 14.47
C ILE A 114 10.28 -14.28 13.40
N ALA A 115 10.70 -14.82 12.27
CA ALA A 115 9.75 -15.19 11.23
C ALA A 115 8.84 -16.35 11.64
N LEU A 116 9.37 -17.33 12.40
CA LEU A 116 8.55 -18.38 12.98
C LEU A 116 7.49 -17.79 13.92
N PHE A 117 7.88 -16.86 14.80
CA PHE A 117 6.94 -16.15 15.68
C PHE A 117 5.85 -15.40 14.90
N LEU A 118 6.22 -14.66 13.85
CA LEU A 118 5.25 -13.98 12.98
C LEU A 118 4.32 -14.97 12.27
N CYS A 119 4.84 -16.12 11.82
CA CYS A 119 4.02 -17.17 11.22
C CYS A 119 3.01 -17.76 12.21
N LEU A 120 3.40 -17.93 13.48
CA LEU A 120 2.50 -18.40 14.54
C LEU A 120 1.39 -17.37 14.82
N LEU A 121 1.69 -16.07 14.80
CA LEU A 121 0.68 -15.02 14.92
C LEU A 121 -0.32 -15.04 13.77
N ILE A 122 0.15 -15.18 12.52
CA ILE A 122 -0.71 -15.29 11.34
C ILE A 122 -1.63 -16.52 11.48
N LEU A 123 -1.08 -17.66 11.89
CA LEU A 123 -1.86 -18.88 12.06
C LEU A 123 -2.89 -18.77 13.19
N ALA A 124 -2.55 -18.06 14.29
CA ALA A 124 -3.48 -17.77 15.37
C ALA A 124 -4.63 -16.86 14.90
N GLY A 125 -4.33 -15.80 14.14
CA GLY A 125 -5.34 -14.92 13.55
C GLY A 125 -6.25 -15.65 12.59
N PHE A 126 -5.68 -16.47 11.70
CA PHE A 126 -6.43 -17.31 10.78
C PHE A 126 -7.33 -18.32 11.52
N GLY A 127 -6.81 -18.98 12.56
CA GLY A 127 -7.59 -19.88 13.41
C GLY A 127 -8.75 -19.17 14.14
N GLY A 128 -8.50 -17.95 14.63
CA GLY A 128 -9.54 -17.10 15.21
C GLY A 128 -10.64 -16.75 14.21
N SER A 129 -10.25 -16.34 12.99
CA SER A 129 -11.19 -16.04 11.90
C SER A 129 -12.01 -17.26 11.49
N PHE A 130 -11.36 -18.42 11.35
CA PHE A 130 -12.02 -19.67 10.99
C PHE A 130 -13.02 -20.12 12.06
N THR A 131 -12.63 -20.03 13.33
CA THR A 131 -13.51 -20.30 14.47
C THR A 131 -14.70 -19.35 14.49
N CYS A 132 -14.47 -18.06 14.23
CA CYS A 132 -15.53 -17.06 14.09
C CYS A 132 -16.51 -17.44 12.97
N GLY A 133 -16.00 -17.80 11.78
CA GLY A 133 -16.83 -18.24 10.65
C GLY A 133 -17.70 -19.45 10.98
N ILE A 134 -17.16 -20.46 11.66
CA ILE A 134 -17.91 -21.64 12.10
C ILE A 134 -18.98 -21.25 13.14
N MET A 135 -18.62 -20.44 14.13
CA MET A 135 -19.53 -20.02 15.19
C MET A 135 -20.70 -19.19 14.66
N VAL A 136 -20.47 -18.35 13.62
CA VAL A 136 -21.54 -17.62 12.92
C VAL A 136 -22.52 -18.57 12.21
N VAL A 137 -22.04 -19.70 11.67
CA VAL A 137 -22.90 -20.71 11.05
C VAL A 137 -23.69 -21.49 12.09
N LEU A 138 -23.07 -21.85 13.22
CA LEU A 138 -23.71 -22.60 14.30
C LEU A 138 -24.72 -21.75 15.10
N PHE A 139 -24.43 -20.46 15.28
CA PHE A 139 -25.23 -19.51 16.04
C PHE A 139 -25.60 -18.31 15.16
N PRO A 140 -26.56 -18.46 14.24
CA PRO A 140 -26.93 -17.38 13.34
C PRO A 140 -27.66 -16.23 14.06
N SER A 141 -28.22 -16.44 15.25
CA SER A 141 -28.94 -15.38 15.97
C SER A 141 -27.99 -14.29 16.49
N TYR A 142 -28.31 -13.02 16.25
CA TYR A 142 -27.56 -11.89 16.81
C TYR A 142 -27.53 -11.89 18.35
N LYS A 143 -28.50 -12.54 19.01
CA LYS A 143 -28.52 -12.67 20.48
C LYS A 143 -27.39 -13.54 21.01
N ASP A 144 -26.83 -14.41 20.18
CA ASP A 144 -25.74 -15.31 20.55
C ASP A 144 -24.35 -14.71 20.27
N ARG A 145 -24.27 -13.44 19.83
CA ARG A 145 -22.98 -12.80 19.46
C ARG A 145 -21.99 -12.66 20.60
N PHE A 146 -22.43 -12.67 21.85
CA PHE A 146 -21.54 -12.71 23.00
C PHE A 146 -20.63 -13.95 22.98
N LYS A 147 -21.07 -15.06 22.38
CA LYS A 147 -20.25 -16.28 22.20
C LYS A 147 -19.12 -16.07 21.18
N LEU A 148 -19.29 -15.10 20.27
CA LEU A 148 -18.29 -14.71 19.27
C LEU A 148 -17.25 -13.73 19.84
N GLU A 149 -17.40 -13.25 21.07
CA GLU A 149 -16.50 -12.25 21.65
C GLU A 149 -15.04 -12.72 21.68
N ILE A 150 -14.78 -13.88 22.27
CA ILE A 150 -13.44 -14.45 22.37
C ILE A 150 -12.81 -14.66 20.98
N PRO A 151 -13.45 -15.36 20.01
CA PRO A 151 -12.84 -15.58 18.71
C PRO A 151 -12.66 -14.29 17.88
N VAL A 152 -13.57 -13.31 17.98
CA VAL A 152 -13.44 -12.03 17.27
C VAL A 152 -12.29 -11.19 17.82
N ILE A 153 -12.18 -11.07 19.15
CA ILE A 153 -11.07 -10.35 19.79
C ILE A 153 -9.75 -11.04 19.45
N LEU A 154 -9.69 -12.37 19.61
CA LEU A 154 -8.49 -13.14 19.30
C LEU A 154 -8.07 -12.91 17.84
N TRP A 155 -9.00 -13.05 16.89
CA TRP A 155 -8.76 -12.83 15.47
C TRP A 155 -8.18 -11.45 15.19
N LEU A 156 -8.90 -10.39 15.54
CA LEU A 156 -8.55 -9.03 15.12
C LEU A 156 -7.34 -8.47 15.88
N VAL A 157 -7.17 -8.81 17.16
CA VAL A 157 -5.99 -8.37 17.94
C VAL A 157 -4.74 -9.09 17.43
N THR A 158 -4.81 -10.40 17.17
CA THR A 158 -3.64 -11.12 16.64
C THR A 158 -3.29 -10.65 15.23
N GLU A 159 -4.26 -10.33 14.37
CA GLU A 159 -3.99 -9.69 13.07
C GLU A 159 -3.31 -8.33 13.21
N ALA A 160 -3.81 -7.46 14.09
CA ALA A 160 -3.19 -6.14 14.32
C ALA A 160 -1.75 -6.28 14.84
N VAL A 161 -1.51 -7.21 15.77
CA VAL A 161 -0.17 -7.49 16.31
C VAL A 161 0.73 -8.10 15.25
N ALA A 162 0.22 -8.99 14.40
CA ALA A 162 0.97 -9.59 13.30
C ALA A 162 1.41 -8.50 12.31
N ASP A 163 0.50 -7.61 11.90
CA ASP A 163 0.79 -6.56 10.92
C ASP A 163 1.83 -5.56 11.43
N LEU A 164 1.66 -5.08 12.67
CA LEU A 164 2.64 -4.20 13.31
C LEU A 164 3.98 -4.91 13.54
N GLY A 165 3.95 -6.19 13.91
CA GLY A 165 5.13 -7.02 14.10
C GLY A 165 5.93 -7.20 12.80
N ILE A 166 5.25 -7.49 11.69
CA ILE A 166 5.86 -7.61 10.36
C ILE A 166 6.46 -6.26 9.93
N ALA A 167 5.70 -5.17 10.07
CA ALA A 167 6.16 -3.83 9.71
C ALA A 167 7.39 -3.40 10.54
N ALA A 168 7.37 -3.64 11.85
CA ALA A 168 8.48 -3.35 12.76
C ALA A 168 9.70 -4.23 12.47
N ALA A 169 9.51 -5.51 12.17
CA ALA A 169 10.59 -6.44 11.85
C ALA A 169 11.29 -6.06 10.54
N LEU A 170 10.52 -5.69 9.51
CA LEU A 170 11.06 -5.18 8.25
C LEU A 170 11.80 -3.85 8.42
N LEU A 171 11.26 -2.93 9.23
CA LEU A 171 11.90 -1.65 9.56
C LEU A 171 13.22 -1.87 10.31
N TRP A 172 13.22 -2.74 11.32
CA TRP A 172 14.40 -3.04 12.13
C TRP A 172 15.53 -3.61 11.29
N GLU A 173 15.23 -4.62 10.45
CA GLU A 173 16.25 -5.22 9.60
C GLU A 173 16.75 -4.20 8.58
N PHE A 174 15.87 -3.36 8.03
CA PHE A 174 16.27 -2.31 7.10
C PHE A 174 17.28 -1.33 7.70
N LEU A 175 17.03 -0.84 8.91
CA LEU A 175 17.94 0.07 9.60
C LEU A 175 19.33 -0.56 9.83
N ARG A 176 19.41 -1.88 9.87
CA ARG A 176 20.65 -2.63 10.04
C ARG A 176 21.40 -2.84 8.72
N THR A 177 20.70 -2.98 7.59
CA THR A 177 21.32 -3.25 6.30
C THR A 177 21.99 -2.00 5.73
N ARG A 178 23.33 -1.99 5.72
CA ARG A 178 24.11 -0.98 5.01
C ARG A 178 24.26 -1.38 3.54
N SER A 179 23.43 -0.83 2.67
CA SER A 179 23.66 -0.93 1.21
C SER A 179 24.71 0.09 0.76
N THR A 180 25.64 -0.35 -0.08
CA THR A 180 26.68 0.49 -0.70
C THR A 180 26.18 1.27 -1.92
N SER A 181 25.05 0.87 -2.52
CA SER A 181 24.43 1.53 -3.68
C SER A 181 23.31 2.47 -3.24
N ASN A 182 23.39 3.74 -3.66
CA ASN A 182 22.35 4.75 -3.40
C ASN A 182 21.01 4.37 -4.04
N GLU A 183 21.01 3.75 -5.22
CA GLU A 183 19.79 3.28 -5.89
C GLU A 183 19.09 2.18 -5.10
N THR A 184 19.87 1.20 -4.62
CA THR A 184 19.34 0.10 -3.81
C THR A 184 18.76 0.61 -2.49
N ARG A 185 19.44 1.58 -1.86
CA ARG A 185 18.98 2.22 -0.63
C ARG A 185 17.68 3.01 -0.84
N ASN A 186 17.51 3.69 -1.98
CA ASN A 186 16.29 4.43 -2.30
C ASN A 186 15.08 3.50 -2.51
N VAL A 187 15.26 2.40 -3.25
CA VAL A 187 14.21 1.38 -3.42
C VAL A 187 13.81 0.81 -2.08
N LEU A 188 14.80 0.44 -1.26
CA LEU A 188 14.56 -0.21 0.01
C LEU A 188 13.90 0.74 1.04
N ASN A 189 14.32 2.01 1.10
CA ASN A 189 13.66 3.06 1.88
C ASN A 189 12.17 3.18 1.51
N GLY A 190 11.86 3.35 0.22
CA GLY A 190 10.47 3.47 -0.24
C GLY A 190 9.65 2.22 0.11
N LEU A 191 10.26 1.05 -0.03
CA LEU A 191 9.64 -0.22 0.33
C LEU A 191 9.24 -0.30 1.80
N VAL A 192 10.14 0.11 2.68
CA VAL A 192 9.93 0.10 4.12
C VAL A 192 8.91 1.15 4.52
N THR A 193 8.97 2.36 3.95
CA THR A 193 7.97 3.41 4.18
C THR A 193 6.57 2.94 3.80
N VAL A 194 6.41 2.35 2.61
CA VAL A 194 5.11 1.83 2.17
C VAL A 194 4.69 0.63 3.03
N THR A 195 5.60 -0.28 3.38
CA THR A 195 5.25 -1.40 4.28
C THR A 195 4.78 -0.90 5.63
N LEU A 196 5.43 0.11 6.19
CA LEU A 196 5.04 0.69 7.47
C LEU A 196 3.69 1.39 7.38
N GLN A 197 3.50 2.25 6.37
CA GLN A 197 2.22 2.96 6.16
C GLN A 197 1.06 1.99 5.96
N THR A 198 1.29 0.92 5.21
CA THR A 198 0.25 -0.05 4.90
C THR A 198 -0.01 -1.03 6.05
N GLY A 199 1.02 -1.46 6.79
CA GLY A 199 0.87 -2.29 7.98
C GLY A 199 0.27 -1.56 9.19
N THR A 200 0.51 -0.25 9.32
CA THR A 200 -0.20 0.55 10.32
C THR A 200 -1.65 0.80 9.91
N ALA A 201 -1.93 1.00 8.61
CA ALA A 201 -3.29 1.15 8.11
C ALA A 201 -4.15 -0.10 8.38
N THR A 202 -3.65 -1.30 8.09
CA THR A 202 -4.38 -2.55 8.38
C THR A 202 -4.61 -2.74 9.88
N ALA A 203 -3.58 -2.48 10.71
CA ALA A 203 -3.71 -2.55 12.16
C ALA A 203 -4.73 -1.55 12.73
N VAL A 204 -4.80 -0.32 12.20
CA VAL A 204 -5.80 0.69 12.61
C VAL A 204 -7.21 0.22 12.27
N VAL A 205 -7.43 -0.35 11.08
CA VAL A 205 -8.75 -0.88 10.69
C VAL A 205 -9.13 -2.06 11.57
N ALA A 206 -8.20 -2.97 11.87
CA ALA A 206 -8.44 -4.11 12.77
C ALA A 206 -8.78 -3.65 14.20
N LEU A 207 -8.04 -2.68 14.75
CA LEU A 207 -8.33 -2.09 16.06
C LEU A 207 -9.69 -1.37 16.09
N ALA A 208 -10.02 -0.61 15.04
CA ALA A 208 -11.33 0.03 14.92
C ALA A 208 -12.46 -1.01 14.88
N ALA A 209 -12.26 -2.15 14.24
CA ALA A 209 -13.21 -3.27 14.24
C ALA A 209 -13.40 -3.85 15.65
N VAL A 210 -12.32 -4.10 16.41
CA VAL A 210 -12.39 -4.60 17.80
C VAL A 210 -13.10 -3.60 18.71
N ILE A 211 -12.72 -2.33 18.63
CA ILE A 211 -13.35 -1.26 19.42
C ILE A 211 -14.85 -1.19 19.09
N GLY A 212 -15.19 -1.21 17.80
CA GLY A 212 -16.58 -1.25 17.34
C GLY A 212 -17.35 -2.46 17.86
N PHE A 213 -16.70 -3.63 17.99
CA PHE A 213 -17.29 -4.84 18.54
C PHE A 213 -17.54 -4.73 20.05
N LEU A 214 -16.56 -4.22 20.80
CA LEU A 214 -16.64 -4.07 22.26
C LEU A 214 -17.65 -3.00 22.70
N LEU A 215 -17.81 -1.93 21.91
CA LEU A 215 -18.77 -0.87 22.20
C LEU A 215 -20.22 -1.34 22.02
N ASN A 216 -20.51 -2.13 20.99
CA ASN A 216 -21.86 -2.61 20.74
C ASN A 216 -21.86 -3.91 19.93
N GLN A 217 -22.00 -5.04 20.63
CA GLN A 217 -22.04 -6.38 20.04
C GLN A 217 -23.29 -6.61 19.17
N GLU A 218 -24.41 -5.94 19.45
CA GLU A 218 -25.63 -6.07 18.65
C GLU A 218 -25.58 -5.24 17.36
N SER A 219 -24.64 -4.30 17.26
CA SER A 219 -24.46 -3.45 16.08
C SER A 219 -23.55 -4.09 15.03
N ASN A 220 -23.68 -3.67 13.77
CA ASN A 220 -22.81 -4.12 12.67
C ASN A 220 -21.61 -3.19 12.43
N ILE A 221 -21.25 -2.35 13.40
CA ILE A 221 -20.08 -1.46 13.30
C ILE A 221 -18.80 -2.27 13.09
N CYS A 222 -18.58 -3.33 13.90
CA CYS A 222 -17.47 -4.26 13.70
C CYS A 222 -17.46 -4.83 12.29
N VAL A 223 -18.62 -5.32 11.82
CA VAL A 223 -18.75 -5.90 10.48
C VAL A 223 -18.33 -4.88 9.42
N GLY A 224 -18.82 -3.64 9.48
CA GLY A 224 -18.48 -2.58 8.53
C GLY A 224 -16.97 -2.34 8.41
N PHE A 225 -16.24 -2.35 9.53
CA PHE A 225 -14.77 -2.27 9.49
C PHE A 225 -14.12 -3.53 8.93
N THR A 226 -14.60 -4.73 9.30
CA THR A 226 -14.06 -5.99 8.76
C THR A 226 -14.29 -6.13 7.25
N LEU A 227 -15.35 -5.53 6.68
CA LEU A 227 -15.56 -5.49 5.22
C LEU A 227 -14.43 -4.75 4.49
N CYS A 228 -13.85 -3.73 5.15
CA CYS A 228 -12.76 -2.93 4.61
C CYS A 228 -11.39 -3.60 4.79
N LEU A 229 -11.28 -4.56 5.70
CA LEU A 229 -10.00 -5.13 6.13
C LEU A 229 -9.32 -5.89 4.98
N GLY A 230 -10.05 -6.75 4.27
CA GLY A 230 -9.53 -7.53 3.13
C GLY A 230 -9.03 -6.64 1.99
N LYS A 231 -9.79 -5.58 1.69
CA LYS A 231 -9.42 -4.55 0.71
C LYS A 231 -8.13 -3.83 1.11
N THR A 232 -8.00 -3.50 2.38
CA THR A 232 -6.82 -2.83 2.92
C THR A 232 -5.59 -3.76 2.83
N TYR A 233 -5.76 -5.06 3.08
CA TYR A 233 -4.71 -6.06 2.87
C TYR A 233 -4.27 -6.13 1.42
N MET A 234 -5.21 -6.27 0.47
CA MET A 234 -4.86 -6.38 -0.94
C MET A 234 -4.21 -5.10 -1.48
N LEU A 235 -4.74 -3.93 -1.08
CA LEU A 235 -4.14 -2.63 -1.39
C LEU A 235 -2.73 -2.48 -0.80
N SER A 236 -2.50 -2.98 0.43
CA SER A 236 -1.17 -3.03 1.04
C SER A 236 -0.19 -3.82 0.19
N MET A 237 -0.58 -5.03 -0.23
CA MET A 237 0.25 -5.90 -1.05
C MET A 237 0.60 -5.25 -2.39
N LEU A 238 -0.39 -4.71 -3.10
CA LEU A 238 -0.18 -4.03 -4.38
C LEU A 238 0.70 -2.79 -4.25
N SER A 239 0.51 -1.98 -3.20
CA SER A 239 1.36 -0.82 -2.91
C SER A 239 2.82 -1.23 -2.70
N ASN A 240 3.04 -2.33 -1.97
CA ASN A 240 4.36 -2.91 -1.73
C ASN A 240 5.04 -3.45 -3.00
N LEU A 241 4.26 -3.93 -3.97
CA LEU A 241 4.75 -4.41 -5.25
C LEU A 241 5.08 -3.25 -6.20
N ASN A 242 4.23 -2.23 -6.23
CA ASN A 242 4.27 -1.15 -7.22
C ASN A 242 5.42 -0.15 -6.99
N ILE A 243 5.88 0.05 -5.74
CA ILE A 243 6.95 1.02 -5.46
C ILE A 243 8.32 0.62 -6.05
N ARG A 244 8.51 -0.66 -6.42
CA ARG A 244 9.74 -1.17 -7.05
C ARG A 244 10.10 -0.44 -8.35
N LYS A 245 9.13 0.14 -9.06
CA LYS A 245 9.37 0.96 -10.27
C LYS A 245 9.65 2.43 -9.92
N SER A 246 8.94 3.00 -8.94
CA SER A 246 9.10 4.41 -8.56
C SER A 246 10.53 4.70 -8.10
N ALA A 247 11.18 3.75 -7.45
CA ALA A 247 12.56 3.89 -7.03
C ALA A 247 13.62 3.63 -8.13
N ARG A 248 13.25 3.01 -9.27
CA ARG A 248 14.09 3.01 -10.48
C ARG A 248 14.00 4.33 -11.26
N VAL A 249 12.94 5.12 -11.04
CA VAL A 249 12.73 6.43 -11.67
C VAL A 249 13.15 7.59 -10.75
N TRP A 250 13.32 7.34 -9.44
CA TRP A 250 13.80 8.32 -8.47
C TRP A 250 15.30 8.61 -8.64
N ASN A 251 15.60 9.47 -9.62
CA ASN A 251 16.89 10.11 -9.78
C ASN A 251 16.90 11.39 -8.90
N PRO A 252 17.79 11.51 -7.90
CA PRO A 252 17.76 12.62 -6.94
C PRO A 252 17.99 14.01 -7.55
N SER A 253 18.43 14.08 -8.82
CA SER A 253 18.63 15.34 -9.55
C SER A 253 17.34 16.12 -9.84
N THR A 254 16.16 15.53 -9.58
CA THR A 254 14.86 16.19 -9.84
C THR A 254 14.04 16.48 -8.57
N SER A 255 14.50 16.04 -7.39
CA SER A 255 13.71 16.15 -6.15
C SER A 255 14.06 17.37 -5.31
N LYS A 256 13.81 18.56 -5.87
CA LYS A 256 13.47 19.75 -5.08
C LYS A 256 12.01 20.21 -5.29
N ALA A 257 11.22 19.45 -6.04
CA ALA A 257 9.80 19.72 -6.26
C ALA A 257 8.97 18.42 -6.24
N ALA A 258 9.02 17.67 -5.14
CA ALA A 258 7.98 16.70 -4.83
C ALA A 258 7.01 17.35 -3.84
N THR A 259 6.14 18.17 -4.43
CA THR A 259 4.98 18.84 -3.86
C THR A 259 4.07 17.83 -3.14
N SER A 260 3.59 18.23 -1.98
CA SER A 260 2.44 17.69 -1.26
C SER A 260 1.37 17.16 -2.24
N THR A 261 0.92 15.93 -2.05
CA THR A 261 -0.22 15.37 -2.78
C THR A 261 -1.50 16.08 -2.34
N THR A 262 -1.76 17.28 -2.84
CA THR A 262 -3.08 17.89 -2.86
C THR A 262 -3.87 17.26 -4.00
N LEU A 263 -4.94 16.53 -3.65
CA LEU A 263 -5.96 16.08 -4.58
C LEU A 263 -6.51 17.31 -5.34
N SER A 264 -6.12 17.47 -6.60
CA SER A 264 -6.73 18.46 -7.49
C SER A 264 -7.67 17.72 -8.44
N THR A 265 -8.95 17.74 -8.11
CA THR A 265 -10.03 17.34 -9.00
C THR A 265 -10.22 18.45 -10.02
N SER A 266 -9.73 18.27 -11.26
CA SER A 266 -10.16 19.10 -12.39
C SER A 266 -10.99 18.23 -13.34
N VAL A 267 -12.30 18.46 -13.28
CA VAL A 267 -13.25 17.99 -14.29
C VAL A 267 -13.12 18.93 -15.49
N ALA A 268 -12.55 18.45 -16.60
CA ALA A 268 -12.51 19.20 -17.85
C ALA A 268 -13.84 19.00 -18.60
N PHE A 269 -14.62 20.07 -18.71
CA PHE A 269 -15.82 20.12 -19.55
C PHE A 269 -15.38 20.33 -21.01
N ALA A 270 -15.70 19.39 -21.90
CA ALA A 270 -15.45 19.54 -23.33
C ALA A 270 -16.46 20.55 -23.93
N GLN A 271 -15.96 21.56 -24.64
CA GLN A 271 -16.79 22.51 -25.38
C GLN A 271 -16.76 22.18 -26.89
N PRO A 272 -17.90 22.20 -27.61
CA PRO A 272 -17.95 21.82 -29.02
C PRO A 272 -17.41 22.93 -29.93
N GLY A 273 -16.71 22.54 -31.00
CA GLY A 273 -15.96 23.45 -31.87
C GLY A 273 -16.76 24.11 -33.00
N THR A 274 -16.04 24.95 -33.75
CA THR A 274 -16.32 25.35 -35.15
C THR A 274 -15.08 26.00 -35.75
N GLY A 275 -14.66 25.58 -36.95
CA GLY A 275 -13.78 26.36 -37.84
C GLY A 275 -12.52 25.64 -38.35
N MET A 276 -12.64 24.99 -39.50
CA MET A 276 -11.58 24.56 -40.44
C MET A 276 -10.73 25.79 -40.84
N ASP A 277 -9.39 25.76 -40.95
CA ASP A 277 -8.65 25.25 -42.12
C ASP A 277 -7.13 25.07 -41.87
N THR A 278 -6.62 23.93 -42.38
CA THR A 278 -5.32 23.64 -43.02
C THR A 278 -3.95 23.98 -42.38
N ASN A 279 -3.20 22.89 -42.14
CA ASN A 279 -1.75 22.67 -42.33
C ASN A 279 -0.73 23.57 -41.61
N LEU A 280 -0.07 23.01 -40.57
CA LEU A 280 1.39 22.87 -40.56
C LEU A 280 1.85 21.91 -39.44
N SER A 281 2.70 20.96 -39.80
CA SER A 281 3.46 20.11 -38.89
C SER A 281 4.28 20.93 -37.88
N GLY A 282 4.21 20.61 -36.59
CA GLY A 282 5.06 21.25 -35.60
C GLY A 282 4.78 20.80 -34.16
N LEU A 283 5.84 20.31 -33.50
CA LEU A 283 5.97 20.11 -32.06
C LEU A 283 5.18 21.16 -31.24
N TYR A 284 4.21 20.72 -30.43
CA TYR A 284 3.65 21.57 -29.38
C TYR A 284 4.57 21.54 -28.16
N ALA A 285 5.46 22.53 -28.10
CA ALA A 285 6.17 22.92 -26.90
C ALA A 285 5.20 23.63 -25.94
N HIS A 286 5.09 23.13 -24.70
CA HIS A 286 4.36 23.80 -23.63
C HIS A 286 5.16 25.04 -23.20
N ARG A 287 4.65 26.24 -23.54
CA ARG A 287 5.26 27.53 -23.19
C ARG A 287 4.73 27.97 -21.82
N THR A 288 5.56 27.89 -20.79
CA THR A 288 5.30 28.51 -19.49
C THR A 288 5.79 29.95 -19.53
N THR A 289 4.88 30.91 -19.37
CA THR A 289 5.22 32.34 -19.25
C THR A 289 5.64 32.60 -17.80
N THR A 290 6.94 32.74 -17.54
CA THR A 290 7.46 33.23 -16.27
C THR A 290 7.39 34.75 -16.26
N VAL A 291 6.56 35.33 -15.38
CA VAL A 291 6.56 36.77 -15.10
C VAL A 291 7.78 37.07 -14.21
N HIS A 292 8.77 37.77 -14.77
CA HIS A 292 9.95 38.22 -14.05
C HIS A 292 9.63 39.56 -13.37
N ILE A 293 9.60 39.58 -12.03
CA ILE A 293 9.59 40.84 -11.27
C ILE A 293 11.05 41.16 -10.95
N GLU A 294 11.56 42.21 -11.56
CA GLU A 294 12.92 42.71 -11.40
C GLU A 294 12.96 43.76 -10.27
N SER A 295 13.73 43.52 -9.21
CA SER A 295 14.06 44.53 -8.21
C SER A 295 15.45 45.10 -8.52
N GLN A 296 15.47 46.28 -9.13
CA GLN A 296 16.69 47.08 -9.37
C GLN A 296 17.14 47.74 -8.06
N GLN A 297 18.40 47.56 -7.67
CA GLN A 297 19.10 48.47 -6.75
C GLN A 297 20.54 48.66 -7.25
N GLU A 298 20.85 49.90 -7.58
CA GLU A 298 21.99 50.42 -8.34
C GLU A 298 23.38 50.18 -7.69
N ARG A 299 24.41 49.95 -8.52
CA ARG A 299 25.81 50.19 -8.18
C ARG A 299 26.36 51.29 -9.08
N HIS A 300 26.79 52.41 -8.49
CA HIS A 300 27.65 53.40 -9.14
C HIS A 300 29.15 53.06 -8.96
N PRO A 301 30.03 53.52 -9.88
CA PRO A 301 31.41 53.05 -10.03
C PRO A 301 32.44 54.00 -9.38
N GLY A 302 33.61 53.47 -8.99
CA GLY A 302 34.78 54.30 -8.67
C GLY A 302 35.93 53.61 -7.93
N SER A 303 37.11 53.66 -8.56
CA SER A 303 38.46 53.59 -7.98
C SER A 303 39.18 52.24 -7.78
N ILE A 304 40.39 52.25 -8.32
CA ILE A 304 41.45 51.24 -8.46
C ILE A 304 42.34 51.22 -7.21
N THR A 305 42.97 50.09 -6.87
CA THR A 305 44.37 50.03 -6.39
C THR A 305 44.94 48.62 -6.59
N ILE A 306 46.04 48.53 -7.34
CA ILE A 306 46.91 47.37 -7.51
C ILE A 306 48.05 47.47 -6.49
N LYS A 307 48.50 46.35 -5.89
CA LYS A 307 49.90 46.14 -5.50
C LYS A 307 50.31 44.66 -5.56
N SER A 308 51.46 44.44 -6.22
CA SER A 308 52.26 43.21 -6.43
C SER A 308 52.81 42.62 -5.11
N SER A 309 53.51 41.49 -4.98
CA SER A 309 54.37 40.65 -5.85
C SER A 309 54.72 39.38 -5.04
N MET A 310 54.96 38.23 -5.66
CA MET A 310 56.17 37.42 -5.41
C MET A 310 56.34 36.33 -6.49
N HIS A 311 57.60 35.91 -6.67
CA HIS A 311 58.26 35.59 -7.92
C HIS A 311 58.79 34.13 -7.93
N GLY A 312 58.47 33.36 -8.98
CA GLY A 312 59.25 32.25 -9.58
C GLY A 312 59.25 30.86 -8.90
N PRO A 313 59.79 29.81 -9.56
CA PRO A 313 59.69 29.43 -10.98
C PRO A 313 59.13 28.00 -11.19
N GLU A 314 58.95 27.64 -12.46
CA GLU A 314 58.38 26.40 -13.00
C GLU A 314 59.00 25.09 -12.48
N HIS A 315 58.14 24.09 -12.25
CA HIS A 315 58.50 22.67 -12.34
C HIS A 315 57.28 21.88 -12.84
N THR A 316 57.30 21.51 -14.12
CA THR A 316 56.41 20.49 -14.70
C THR A 316 56.95 19.11 -14.33
N THR A 317 56.15 18.34 -13.59
CA THR A 317 56.36 16.91 -13.36
C THR A 317 55.17 16.14 -13.94
N ASP A 318 55.44 15.43 -15.04
CA ASP A 318 54.54 14.42 -15.58
C ASP A 318 54.51 13.21 -14.63
N ILE A 319 53.31 12.84 -14.19
CA ILE A 319 53.06 11.61 -13.44
C ILE A 319 52.23 10.69 -14.33
N GLU A 320 52.90 9.73 -14.96
CA GLU A 320 52.25 8.55 -15.55
C GLU A 320 51.66 7.69 -14.42
N MET A 321 50.32 7.58 -14.38
CA MET A 321 49.64 6.58 -13.55
C MET A 321 49.27 5.37 -14.39
N GLY A 322 49.94 4.24 -14.12
CA GLY A 322 49.62 2.92 -14.68
C GLY A 322 48.27 2.37 -14.20
N PRO A 323 47.62 1.48 -14.97
CA PRO A 323 46.26 1.03 -14.69
C PRO A 323 46.19 0.07 -13.49
N LEU A 324 45.47 0.50 -12.44
CA LEU A 324 45.12 -0.29 -11.28
C LEU A 324 44.14 -1.43 -11.65
N SER A 325 44.60 -2.65 -11.41
CA SER A 325 43.85 -3.90 -11.53
C SER A 325 42.84 -4.06 -10.39
N TRP A 326 41.58 -3.68 -10.62
CA TRP A 326 40.43 -4.05 -9.77
C TRP A 326 39.30 -4.74 -10.55
N ARG A 327 39.64 -5.37 -11.67
CA ARG A 327 38.68 -6.09 -12.52
C ARG A 327 38.81 -7.60 -12.28
N LYS A 328 38.33 -8.11 -11.13
CA LYS A 328 38.11 -9.55 -10.94
C LYS A 328 37.19 -10.01 -9.78
N GLU A 329 36.35 -9.15 -9.22
CA GLU A 329 35.50 -9.56 -8.08
C GLU A 329 34.04 -9.06 -8.15
N VAL A 330 33.44 -9.04 -9.36
CA VAL A 330 32.03 -8.64 -9.55
C VAL A 330 31.22 -9.64 -10.41
N GLU A 331 31.68 -10.88 -10.55
CA GLU A 331 30.96 -11.92 -11.33
C GLU A 331 30.19 -12.93 -10.46
N GLY A 332 29.78 -12.56 -9.24
CA GLY A 332 29.08 -13.46 -8.31
C GLY A 332 27.61 -13.16 -8.01
N LEU A 333 27.05 -12.04 -8.45
CA LEU A 333 25.68 -11.64 -8.07
C LEU A 333 24.68 -12.02 -9.17
N ASN A 334 24.22 -13.26 -9.04
CA ASN A 334 23.18 -13.87 -9.85
C ASN A 334 21.86 -13.09 -9.70
N PHE A 335 21.56 -12.21 -10.66
CA PHE A 335 20.29 -11.50 -10.79
C PHE A 335 19.21 -12.45 -11.34
N ASN A 336 18.68 -13.33 -10.48
CA ASN A 336 17.51 -14.17 -10.81
C ASN A 336 16.70 -14.61 -9.57
N ALA A 337 16.53 -13.71 -8.59
CA ALA A 337 15.64 -13.93 -7.46
C ALA A 337 14.45 -12.95 -7.51
N TYR A 338 13.53 -13.21 -8.44
CA TYR A 338 12.18 -12.63 -8.41
C TYR A 338 11.23 -13.46 -7.54
#